data_AF-A0A453FKR3-F1
#
_entry.id   AF-A0A453FKR3-F1
#
_cell.length_a   1.000
_cell.length_b   1.000
_cell.length_c   1.000
_cell.angle_alpha   90.00
_cell.angle_beta   90.00
_cell.angle_gamma   90.00
#
_symmetry.space_group_name_H-M   'P 1'
#
loop_
_entity.id
_entity.type
_entity.pdbx_description
1 polymer ?
#
loop_
_entity_poly.entity_id
_entity_poly.type
_entity_poly.pdbx_seq_one_letter_code
_entity_poly.pdbx_strand_id
1 'polypeptide(L)'
;ASAEGIPSVGMSPFACGWSTQRRDLASANASQIIESLHAGFVPVLHGDAVLDESLDCTILSGDVIIRHLAQLLTPKYVVFLMFMEYMTVLQLTQMQYFSKR
;
A
#
# COMPACT_ATOMS: atom_id res chain seq x y z
N ALA A 1 20.32 12.43 -3.86
CA ALA A 1 19.16 13.29 -4.11
C ALA A 1 18.31 12.64 -5.20
N SER A 2 16.98 12.73 -5.12
CA SER A 2 16.14 12.28 -6.24
C SER A 2 16.41 13.16 -7.47
N ALA A 3 16.27 12.58 -8.66
CA ALA A 3 16.59 13.27 -9.91
C ALA A 3 15.78 14.56 -10.12
N GLU A 4 14.54 14.58 -9.63
CA GLU A 4 13.55 15.66 -9.85
C GLU A 4 13.31 16.54 -8.61
N GLY A 5 14.15 16.44 -7.57
CA GLY A 5 14.00 17.22 -6.34
C GLY A 5 12.82 16.82 -5.45
N ILE A 6 12.09 15.75 -5.78
CA ILE A 6 11.06 15.16 -4.92
C ILE A 6 11.74 14.49 -3.73
N PRO A 7 11.42 14.82 -2.46
CA PRO A 7 12.03 14.19 -1.30
C PRO A 7 11.46 12.77 -1.07
N SER A 8 11.62 11.86 -2.04
CA SER A 8 11.09 10.51 -1.98
C SER A 8 11.98 9.57 -1.16
N VAL A 9 11.33 8.64 -0.44
CA VAL A 9 12.02 7.58 0.31
C VAL A 9 11.34 6.24 -0.01
N GLY A 10 12.13 5.27 -0.48
CA GLY A 10 11.64 3.92 -0.72
C GLY A 10 11.45 3.15 0.58
N MET A 11 10.30 2.51 0.75
CA MET A 11 9.97 1.73 1.94
C MET A 11 9.41 0.37 1.53
N SER A 12 10.23 -0.68 1.69
CA SER A 12 9.84 -2.06 1.42
C SER A 12 8.97 -2.59 2.58
N PRO A 13 7.74 -3.07 2.30
CA PRO A 13 6.92 -3.76 3.30
C PRO A 13 7.66 -4.90 4.03
N PHE A 14 8.49 -5.68 3.32
CA PHE A 14 9.32 -6.73 3.95
C PHE A 14 10.28 -6.13 4.99
N ALA A 15 11.01 -5.08 4.61
CA ALA A 15 11.96 -4.42 5.51
C ALA A 15 11.26 -3.70 6.69
N CYS A 16 10.03 -3.22 6.49
CA CYS A 16 9.20 -2.61 7.54
C CYS A 16 8.53 -3.64 8.46
N GLY A 17 8.81 -4.94 8.29
CA GLY A 17 8.29 -6.01 9.15
C GLY A 17 6.81 -6.30 8.95
N TRP A 18 6.27 -5.99 7.77
CA TRP A 18 4.91 -6.38 7.43
C TRP A 18 4.86 -7.88 7.16
N SER A 19 3.76 -8.53 7.53
CA SER A 19 3.57 -9.97 7.37
C SER A 19 2.15 -10.31 6.97
N THR A 20 1.99 -11.51 6.41
CA THR A 20 0.69 -12.10 6.14
C THR A 20 0.47 -13.36 6.95
N GLN A 21 -0.77 -13.82 6.98
CA GLN A 21 -1.14 -15.15 7.45
C GLN A 21 -2.16 -15.70 6.48
N ARG A 22 -1.86 -16.84 5.85
CA ARG A 22 -2.72 -17.46 4.83
C ARG A 22 -3.07 -16.47 3.71
N ARG A 23 -2.10 -15.63 3.30
CA ARG A 23 -2.22 -14.58 2.26
C ARG A 23 -3.02 -13.33 2.67
N ASP A 24 -3.55 -13.27 3.87
CA ASP A 24 -4.20 -12.07 4.40
C ASP A 24 -3.21 -11.23 5.22
N LEU A 25 -3.35 -9.90 5.19
CA LEU A 25 -2.50 -9.00 5.97
C LEU A 25 -2.66 -9.28 7.47
N ALA A 26 -1.58 -9.70 8.14
CA ALA A 26 -1.57 -10.07 9.55
C ALA A 26 -0.98 -8.95 10.42
N SER A 27 0.16 -8.39 10.00
CA SER A 27 0.82 -7.28 10.67
C SER A 27 1.30 -6.25 9.67
N ALA A 28 1.05 -4.97 9.94
CA ALA A 28 1.47 -3.86 9.09
C ALA A 28 1.64 -2.59 9.92
N ASN A 29 2.82 -2.43 10.50
CA ASN A 29 3.19 -1.23 11.26
C ASN A 29 3.52 -0.07 10.30
N ALA A 30 2.75 1.02 10.39
CA ALA A 30 2.91 2.20 9.55
C ALA A 30 3.66 3.36 10.23
N SER A 31 4.20 3.18 11.44
CA SER A 31 4.92 4.23 12.19
C SER A 31 6.01 4.91 11.36
N GLN A 32 6.90 4.15 10.72
CA GLN A 32 7.96 4.69 9.87
C GLN A 32 7.42 5.51 8.68
N ILE A 33 6.30 5.08 8.10
CA ILE A 33 5.63 5.79 7.01
C ILE A 33 5.10 7.13 7.55
N ILE A 34 4.41 7.12 8.68
CA ILE A 34 3.85 8.31 9.33
C ILE A 34 4.96 9.29 9.73
N GLU A 35 6.03 8.80 10.34
CA GLU A 35 7.19 9.62 10.71
C GLU A 35 7.85 10.27 9.48
N SER A 36 7.98 9.54 8.37
CA SER A 36 8.52 10.11 7.13
C SER A 36 7.63 11.20 6.55
N LEU A 37 6.30 11.04 6.62
CA LEU A 37 5.35 12.07 6.22
C LEU A 37 5.49 13.32 7.09
N HIS A 38 5.61 13.15 8.42
CA HIS A 38 5.84 14.28 9.34
C HIS A 38 7.18 14.98 9.11
N ALA A 39 8.21 14.24 8.66
CA ALA A 39 9.51 14.79 8.29
C ALA A 39 9.54 15.44 6.90
N GLY A 40 8.41 15.47 6.16
CA GLY A 40 8.28 16.10 4.85
C GLY A 40 8.77 15.26 3.68
N PHE A 41 8.98 13.95 3.88
CA PHE A 41 9.29 13.02 2.80
C PHE A 41 8.02 12.51 2.12
N VAL A 42 8.20 12.00 0.90
CA VAL A 42 7.19 11.28 0.13
C VAL A 42 7.52 9.78 0.19
N PRO A 43 6.92 9.00 1.11
CA PRO A 43 7.15 7.57 1.16
C PRO A 43 6.61 6.88 -0.08
N VAL A 44 7.46 6.05 -0.69
CA VAL A 44 7.16 5.26 -1.88
C VAL A 44 7.21 3.78 -1.50
N LEU A 45 6.04 3.15 -1.54
CA LEU A 45 5.87 1.73 -1.27
C LEU A 45 5.63 0.98 -2.57
N HIS A 46 5.86 -0.34 -2.54
CA HIS A 46 5.60 -1.24 -3.65
C HIS A 46 4.98 -2.55 -3.13
N GLY A 47 4.34 -3.30 -4.03
CA GLY A 47 4.01 -4.70 -3.73
C GLY A 47 5.29 -5.48 -3.44
N ASP A 48 5.24 -6.41 -2.50
CA ASP A 48 6.45 -7.02 -1.95
C ASP A 48 6.23 -8.48 -1.56
N ALA A 49 7.32 -9.25 -1.53
CA ALA A 49 7.32 -10.59 -0.96
C ALA A 49 7.54 -10.46 0.55
N VAL A 50 6.56 -10.87 1.35
CA VAL A 50 6.58 -10.75 2.81
C VAL A 50 6.46 -12.10 3.48
N LEU A 51 6.96 -12.21 4.71
CA LEU A 51 6.82 -13.43 5.50
C LEU A 51 5.34 -13.74 5.74
N ASP A 52 4.98 -15.02 5.57
CA ASP A 52 3.66 -15.54 5.90
C ASP A 52 3.76 -16.55 7.03
N GLU A 53 2.97 -16.36 8.08
CA GLU A 53 2.99 -17.21 9.27
C GLU A 53 2.53 -18.66 9.01
N SER A 54 1.87 -18.93 7.88
CA SER A 54 1.36 -20.26 7.50
C SER A 54 1.96 -20.83 6.22
N LEU A 55 2.55 -19.99 5.37
CA LEU A 55 2.99 -20.34 4.00
C LEU A 55 4.46 -19.94 3.72
N ASP A 56 5.22 -19.61 4.77
CA ASP A 56 6.60 -19.07 4.74
C ASP A 56 6.69 -17.66 4.14
N CYS A 57 6.19 -17.46 2.92
CA CYS A 57 6.20 -16.18 2.22
C CYS A 57 4.98 -16.06 1.29
N THR A 58 4.42 -14.85 1.19
CA THR A 58 3.43 -14.52 0.15
C THR A 58 3.70 -13.18 -0.51
N ILE A 59 2.97 -12.88 -1.58
CA ILE A 59 3.02 -11.58 -2.24
C ILE A 59 1.96 -10.67 -1.62
N LEU A 60 2.41 -9.59 -0.99
CA LEU A 60 1.57 -8.49 -0.57
C LEU A 60 1.37 -7.52 -1.72
N SER A 61 0.15 -7.41 -2.22
CA SER A 61 -0.17 -6.54 -3.36
C SER A 61 -0.25 -5.06 -2.96
N GLY A 62 0.02 -4.17 -3.92
CA GLY A 62 -0.14 -2.73 -3.75
C GLY A 62 -1.56 -2.31 -3.34
N ASP A 63 -2.58 -3.02 -3.82
CA ASP A 63 -3.99 -2.78 -3.48
C ASP A 63 -4.28 -3.04 -2.01
N VAL A 64 -3.67 -4.08 -1.43
CA VAL A 64 -3.81 -4.38 0.01
C VAL A 64 -3.12 -3.29 0.84
N ILE A 65 -1.92 -2.85 0.43
CA ILE A 65 -1.17 -1.79 1.10
C ILE A 65 -1.98 -0.49 1.11
N ILE A 66 -2.45 -0.01 -0.06
CA ILE A 66 -3.18 1.27 -0.13
C ILE A 66 -4.50 1.21 0.63
N ARG A 67 -5.20 0.08 0.62
CA ARG A 67 -6.42 -0.12 1.41
C ARG A 67 -6.14 -0.01 2.91
N HIS A 68 -5.11 -0.69 3.41
CA HIS A 68 -4.71 -0.62 4.82
C HIS A 68 -4.33 0.81 5.23
N LEU A 69 -3.51 1.47 4.43
CA LEU A 69 -3.09 2.85 4.68
C LEU A 69 -4.25 3.84 4.61
N ALA A 70 -5.19 3.68 3.68
CA ALA A 70 -6.36 4.53 3.58
C ALA A 70 -7.29 4.40 4.80
N GLN A 71 -7.44 3.18 5.34
CA GLN A 71 -8.20 2.95 6.56
C GLN A 71 -7.53 3.58 7.78
N LEU A 72 -6.20 3.54 7.85
CA LEU A 72 -5.42 4.06 8.97
C LEU A 72 -5.31 5.60 8.94
N LEU A 73 -5.02 6.18 7.78
CA LEU A 73 -4.70 7.60 7.63
C LEU A 73 -5.92 8.46 7.24
N THR A 74 -7.01 7.84 6.79
CA THR A 74 -8.25 8.53 6.37
C THR A 74 -7.99 9.70 5.41
N PRO A 75 -7.24 9.51 4.31
CA PRO A 75 -6.95 10.59 3.39
C PRO A 75 -8.23 11.05 2.69
N LYS A 76 -8.27 12.32 2.29
CA LYS A 76 -9.41 12.88 1.54
C LYS A 76 -9.60 12.19 0.17
N TYR A 77 -8.51 11.70 -0.42
CA TYR A 77 -8.52 11.05 -1.73
C TYR A 77 -7.61 9.83 -1.74
N VAL A 78 -8.04 8.81 -2.47
CA VAL A 78 -7.22 7.67 -2.91
C VAL A 78 -7.37 7.56 -4.41
N VAL A 79 -6.27 7.61 -5.15
CA VAL A 79 -6.26 7.62 -6.62
C VAL A 79 -5.62 6.34 -7.12
N PHE A 80 -6.35 5.58 -7.93
CA PHE A 80 -5.84 4.42 -8.64
C PHE A 80 -5.59 4.78 -10.11
N LEU A 81 -4.37 4.58 -10.57
CA LEU A 81 -4.01 4.71 -11.97
C LEU A 81 -3.97 3.31 -12.57
N MET A 82 -4.85 3.03 -13.52
CA MET A 82 -4.93 1.74 -14.19
C MET A 82 -5.01 1.97 -15.69
N PHE A 83 -4.26 1.19 -16.47
CA PHE A 83 -4.43 1.14 -17.91
C PHE A 83 -5.43 0.02 -18.22
N MET A 84 -6.57 0.38 -18.80
CA MET A 84 -7.61 -0.58 -19.18
C MET A 84 -7.84 -0.49 -20.68
N GLU A 85 -7.44 -1.52 -21.43
CA GLU A 85 -7.72 -1.60 -22.87
C GLU A 85 -9.15 -2.09 -23.12
N TYR A 86 -9.67 -3.00 -22.27
CA TYR A 86 -11.06 -3.49 -22.28
C TYR A 86 -11.50 -3.84 -20.84
N MET A 87 -12.64 -3.34 -20.39
CA MET A 87 -13.08 -3.45 -18.98
C MET A 87 -13.93 -4.71 -18.73
N THR A 88 -13.60 -5.49 -17.70
CA THR A 88 -14.54 -6.42 -17.03
C THR A 88 -15.01 -5.78 -15.72
N VAL A 89 -16.29 -5.97 -15.40
CA VAL A 89 -17.11 -5.24 -14.41
C VAL A 89 -16.58 -5.22 -12.96
N LEU A 90 -15.57 -6.04 -12.62
CA LEU A 90 -15.12 -6.26 -11.24
C LEU A 90 -14.40 -5.07 -10.58
N GLN A 91 -13.66 -4.24 -11.33
CA GLN A 91 -12.86 -3.17 -10.73
C GLN A 91 -13.66 -1.93 -10.32
N LEU A 92 -14.83 -1.69 -10.96
CA LEU A 92 -15.72 -0.58 -10.58
C LEU A 92 -16.28 -0.74 -9.16
N THR A 93 -16.51 -1.97 -8.72
CA THR A 93 -17.10 -2.25 -7.40
C THR A 93 -16.17 -1.85 -6.25
N GLN A 94 -14.85 -1.96 -6.44
CA GLN A 94 -13.87 -1.57 -5.41
C GLN A 94 -13.71 -0.05 -5.30
N MET A 95 -13.68 0.70 -6.41
CA MET A 95 -13.66 2.18 -6.36
C MET A 95 -14.93 2.76 -5.70
N GLN A 96 -16.11 2.19 -5.96
CA GLN A 96 -17.36 2.65 -5.34
C GLN A 96 -17.39 2.44 -3.82
N TYR A 97 -16.69 1.43 -3.29
CA TYR A 97 -16.61 1.19 -1.84
C TYR A 97 -15.85 2.31 -1.11
N PHE A 98 -14.79 2.85 -1.72
CA PHE A 98 -13.99 3.94 -1.13
C PHE A 98 -14.68 5.30 -1.19
N SER A 99 -15.57 5.54 -2.17
CA SER A 99 -16.26 6.83 -2.32
C SER A 99 -17.54 7.00 -1.47
N LYS A 100 -18.07 5.93 -0.86
CA LYS A 100 -19.37 5.93 -0.17
C LYS A 100 -19.30 6.13 1.36
N ARG A 101 -18.19 6.59 1.92
CA ARG A 101 -18.11 7.02 3.33
C ARG A 101 -17.82 8.50 3.43
#